data_AF-A0A6N7C6E3-F1
#
_entry.id   AF-A0A6N7C6E3-F1
#
_cell.length_a   1.000
_cell.length_b   1.000
_cell.length_c   1.000
_cell.angle_alpha   90.00
_cell.angle_beta   90.00
_cell.angle_gamma   90.00
#
_symmetry.space_group_name_H-M   'P 1'
#
loop_
_entity.id
_entity.type
_entity.pdbx_description
1 polymer ?
#
loop_
_entity_poly.entity_id
_entity_poly.type
_entity_poly.pdbx_seq_one_letter_code
_entity_poly.pdbx_strand_id
1 'polypeptide(L)'
;MMLLHATLDTISVLAQGIELPPEPPPKSEKLLTLGRWASWVVMFSGVLALVYGGGKFGWEKFNGGSLESPKIIAGALVGGVVAASAGGIMAAVVS
;
A
#
# COMPACT_ATOMS: atom_id res chain seq x y z
N MET A 1 -48.97 -15.05 16.78
CA MET A 1 -47.74 -14.27 17.01
C MET A 1 -46.49 -15.12 17.27
N MET A 2 -46.64 -16.41 17.62
CA MET A 2 -45.51 -17.34 17.85
C MET A 2 -44.90 -17.88 16.53
N LEU A 3 -45.73 -18.12 15.51
CA LEU A 3 -45.27 -18.51 14.17
C LEU A 3 -44.43 -17.42 13.49
N LEU A 4 -44.78 -16.14 13.68
CA LEU A 4 -44.03 -15.03 13.11
C LEU A 4 -42.62 -14.93 13.73
N HIS A 5 -42.50 -15.11 15.04
CA HIS A 5 -41.18 -15.13 15.71
C HIS A 5 -40.34 -16.32 15.23
N ALA A 6 -40.92 -17.52 15.15
CA ALA A 6 -40.22 -18.70 14.66
C ALA A 6 -39.74 -18.55 13.21
N THR A 7 -40.53 -17.89 12.35
CA THR A 7 -40.11 -17.60 10.97
C THR A 7 -39.01 -16.56 10.91
N LEU A 8 -39.05 -15.52 11.75
CA LEU A 8 -38.01 -14.49 11.80
C LEU A 8 -36.69 -15.04 12.36
N ASP A 9 -36.76 -15.90 13.37
CA ASP A 9 -35.58 -16.59 13.91
C ASP A 9 -34.96 -17.52 12.87
N THR A 10 -35.78 -18.31 12.16
CA THR A 10 -35.32 -19.18 11.07
C THR A 10 -34.67 -18.38 9.95
N ILE A 11 -35.25 -17.24 9.55
CA ILE A 11 -34.66 -16.34 8.56
C ILE A 11 -33.35 -15.74 9.08
N SER A 12 -33.25 -15.37 10.37
CA SER A 12 -32.01 -14.83 10.93
C SER A 12 -30.88 -15.86 11.00
N VAL A 13 -31.20 -17.12 11.27
CA VAL A 13 -30.23 -18.23 11.31
C VAL A 13 -29.76 -18.60 9.90
N LEU A 14 -30.64 -18.55 8.89
CA LEU A 14 -30.25 -18.72 7.48
C LEU A 14 -29.47 -17.51 6.93
N ALA A 15 -29.69 -16.32 7.51
CA ALA A 15 -29.01 -15.08 7.16
C ALA A 15 -27.76 -14.80 8.01
N GLN A 16 -27.39 -15.69 8.94
CA GLN A 16 -26.04 -15.69 9.52
C GLN A 16 -25.07 -15.98 8.38
N GLY A 17 -24.61 -14.90 7.75
CA GLY A 17 -23.48 -14.92 6.86
C GLY A 17 -22.38 -15.70 7.55
N ILE A 18 -21.96 -16.78 6.93
CA ILE A 18 -20.80 -17.53 7.37
C ILE A 18 -19.66 -16.52 7.35
N GLU A 19 -19.23 -16.04 8.53
CA GLU A 19 -17.94 -15.38 8.67
C GLU A 19 -16.91 -16.44 8.29
N LEU A 20 -16.57 -16.48 7.01
CA LEU A 20 -15.32 -17.05 6.57
C LEU A 20 -14.29 -15.96 6.91
N PRO A 21 -13.57 -16.05 8.04
CA PRO A 21 -12.44 -15.16 8.23
C PRO A 21 -11.57 -15.31 6.98
N PRO A 22 -11.08 -14.22 6.38
CA PRO A 22 -10.19 -14.30 5.24
C PRO A 22 -8.93 -15.04 5.69
N GLU A 23 -8.92 -16.36 5.48
CA GLU A 23 -7.79 -17.19 5.79
C GLU A 23 -6.80 -17.02 4.65
N PRO A 24 -5.56 -16.59 4.94
CA PRO A 24 -4.58 -16.32 3.90
C PRO A 24 -4.41 -17.57 3.03
N PRO A 25 -4.49 -17.45 1.69
CA PRO A 25 -4.53 -18.61 0.81
C PRO A 25 -3.31 -19.51 1.06
N PRO A 26 -3.45 -20.85 0.98
CA PRO A 26 -2.37 -21.78 1.29
C PRO A 26 -1.11 -21.42 0.48
N LYS A 27 0.06 -21.34 1.13
CA LYS A 27 1.36 -20.93 0.56
C LYS A 27 1.53 -19.43 0.22
N SER A 28 0.56 -18.57 0.55
CA SER A 28 0.66 -17.11 0.35
C SER A 28 1.78 -16.44 1.16
N GLU A 29 2.23 -17.07 2.24
CA GLU A 29 3.24 -16.54 3.16
C GLU A 29 4.56 -16.15 2.48
N LYS A 30 4.97 -16.91 1.46
CA LYS A 30 6.16 -16.61 0.65
C LYS A 30 5.96 -15.36 -0.24
N LEU A 31 4.77 -15.21 -0.83
CA LEU A 31 4.42 -14.04 -1.63
C LEU A 31 4.29 -12.79 -0.76
N LEU A 32 3.69 -12.91 0.42
CA LEU A 32 3.62 -11.83 1.41
C LEU A 32 5.02 -11.41 1.89
N THR A 33 5.91 -12.37 2.12
CA THR A 33 7.30 -12.10 2.49
C THR A 33 8.05 -11.35 1.39
N LEU A 34 7.85 -11.74 0.13
CA LEU A 34 8.41 -11.05 -1.03
C LEU A 34 7.88 -9.61 -1.15
N GLY A 35 6.57 -9.42 -1.00
CA GLY A 35 5.95 -8.09 -1.01
C GLY A 35 6.51 -7.18 0.09
N ARG A 36 6.70 -7.70 1.31
CA ARG A 36 7.32 -6.97 2.42
C ARG A 36 8.76 -6.53 2.11
N TRP A 37 9.55 -7.42 1.50
CA TRP A 37 10.91 -7.07 1.06
C TRP A 37 10.89 -6.01 -0.04
N ALA A 38 9.98 -6.11 -1.01
CA ALA A 38 9.83 -5.11 -2.05
C ALA A 38 9.44 -3.74 -1.47
N SER A 39 8.52 -3.68 -0.50
CA SER A 39 8.15 -2.43 0.18
C SER A 39 9.35 -1.77 0.85
N TRP A 40 10.20 -2.54 1.53
CA TRP A 40 11.42 -2.04 2.14
C TRP A 40 12.40 -1.45 1.13
N VAL A 41 12.64 -2.15 0.02
CA VAL A 41 13.52 -1.66 -1.06
C VAL A 41 12.98 -0.35 -1.66
N VAL A 42 11.68 -0.28 -1.92
CA VAL A 42 11.04 0.93 -2.46
C VAL A 42 11.18 2.10 -1.49
N MET A 43 10.92 1.89 -0.18
CA MET A 43 11.10 2.94 0.84
C MET A 43 12.54 3.44 0.91
N PHE A 44 13.53 2.53 0.96
CA PHE A 44 14.94 2.93 0.96
C PHE A 44 15.31 3.70 -0.30
N SER A 45 14.86 3.25 -1.48
CA SER A 45 15.14 3.92 -2.75
C SER A 45 14.56 5.34 -2.80
N GLY A 46 13.35 5.54 -2.27
CA GLY A 46 12.72 6.86 -2.22
C GLY A 46 13.46 7.82 -1.29
N VAL A 47 13.85 7.36 -0.10
CA VAL A 47 14.65 8.17 0.83
C VAL A 47 15.98 8.57 0.22
N LEU A 48 16.69 7.63 -0.41
CA LEU A 48 17.96 7.91 -1.08
C LEU A 48 17.81 8.91 -2.23
N ALA A 49 16.75 8.78 -3.04
CA ALA A 49 16.47 9.69 -4.15
C ALA A 49 16.19 11.13 -3.65
N LEU A 50 15.45 11.28 -2.56
CA LEU A 50 15.17 12.59 -1.96
C LEU A 50 16.42 13.21 -1.31
N VAL A 51 17.23 12.41 -0.61
CA VAL A 51 18.49 12.90 -0.01
C VAL A 51 19.47 13.34 -1.09
N TYR A 52 19.66 12.53 -2.14
CA TYR A 52 20.55 12.87 -3.25
C TYR A 52 20.02 14.06 -4.05
N GLY A 53 18.75 14.04 -4.45
CA GLY A 53 18.11 15.11 -5.21
C GLY A 53 18.08 16.43 -4.44
N GLY A 54 17.72 16.39 -3.16
CA GLY A 54 17.69 17.56 -2.27
C GLY A 54 19.08 18.12 -1.99
N GLY A 55 20.07 17.26 -1.74
CA GLY A 55 21.47 17.66 -1.58
C GLY A 55 22.05 18.31 -2.83
N LYS A 56 21.82 17.69 -4.00
CA LYS A 56 22.24 18.24 -5.31
C LYS A 56 21.52 19.56 -5.62
N PHE A 57 20.23 19.67 -5.31
CA PHE A 57 19.45 20.89 -5.49
C PHE A 57 19.99 22.05 -4.63
N GLY A 58 20.37 21.76 -3.38
CA GLY A 58 21.06 22.73 -2.52
C GLY A 58 22.40 23.16 -3.11
N TRP A 59 23.20 22.23 -3.64
CA TRP A 59 24.51 22.52 -4.24
C TRP A 59 24.42 23.33 -5.55
N GLU A 60 23.50 22.96 -6.46
CA GLU A 60 23.26 23.66 -7.73
C GLU A 60 22.79 25.11 -7.50
N LYS A 61 22.04 25.36 -6.42
CA LYS A 61 21.57 26.71 -6.03
C LYS A 61 22.72 27.67 -5.69
N PHE A 62 23.75 27.19 -5.01
CA PHE A 62 24.83 28.06 -4.48
C PHE A 62 26.08 28.10 -5.38
N ASN A 63 26.36 27.04 -6.15
CA ASN A 63 27.58 26.95 -6.95
C ASN A 63 27.38 27.21 -8.45
N GLY A 64 26.14 27.37 -8.92
CA GLY A 64 25.83 27.68 -10.32
C GLY A 64 26.14 26.52 -11.26
N GLY A 65 25.09 25.84 -11.74
CA GLY A 65 25.23 24.72 -12.67
C GLY A 65 23.90 24.40 -13.36
N SER A 66 23.94 23.49 -14.35
CA SER A 66 22.73 23.02 -15.04
C SER A 66 21.74 22.42 -14.03
N LEU A 67 20.51 22.91 -14.02
CA LEU A 67 19.43 22.49 -13.12
C LEU A 67 18.89 21.10 -13.54
N GLU A 68 19.61 20.06 -13.15
CA GLU A 68 19.17 18.68 -13.32
C GLU A 68 18.44 18.14 -12.07
N SER A 69 18.73 18.73 -10.90
CA SER A 69 18.16 18.29 -9.62
C SER A 69 16.63 18.38 -9.50
N PRO A 70 15.89 19.33 -10.13
CA PRO A 70 14.43 19.35 -10.05
C PRO A 70 13.77 18.12 -10.67
N LYS A 71 14.35 17.59 -11.76
CA LYS A 71 13.84 16.40 -12.45
C LYS A 71 13.94 15.15 -11.58
N ILE A 72 15.02 15.05 -10.79
CA ILE A 72 15.26 13.93 -9.88
C ILE A 72 14.22 13.94 -8.75
N ILE A 73 13.98 15.12 -8.16
CA ILE A 73 12.98 15.27 -7.09
C ILE A 73 11.58 15.01 -7.63
N ALA A 74 11.22 15.54 -8.81
CA ALA A 74 9.93 15.29 -9.43
C ALA A 74 9.70 13.78 -9.71
N GLY A 75 10.73 13.08 -10.22
CA GLY A 75 10.66 11.63 -10.40
C GLY A 75 10.49 10.86 -9.09
N ALA A 76 11.19 11.27 -8.03
CA ALA A 76 11.08 10.67 -6.71
C ALA A 76 9.66 10.86 -6.11
N LEU A 77 9.04 12.03 -6.31
CA LEU A 77 7.68 12.30 -5.85
C LEU A 77 6.66 11.41 -6.57
N VAL A 78 6.75 11.28 -7.88
CA VAL A 78 5.86 10.40 -8.66
C VAL A 78 6.02 8.95 -8.20
N GLY A 79 7.25 8.47 -8.04
CA GLY A 79 7.52 7.14 -7.50
C GLY A 79 6.94 6.94 -6.09
N GLY A 80 7.02 7.96 -5.23
CA GLY A 80 6.42 7.95 -3.90
C GLY A 80 4.90 7.82 -3.89
N VAL A 81 4.21 8.52 -4.81
CA VAL A 81 2.74 8.40 -4.96
C VAL A 81 2.34 6.99 -5.39
N VAL A 82 3.06 6.42 -6.35
CA VAL A 82 2.82 5.03 -6.81
C VAL A 82 3.04 4.05 -5.65
N ALA A 83 4.12 4.21 -4.90
CA ALA A 83 4.41 3.37 -3.73
C ALA A 83 3.33 3.47 -2.65
N ALA A 84 2.82 4.68 -2.37
CA ALA A 84 1.74 4.89 -1.40
C ALA A 84 0.42 4.23 -1.83
N SER A 85 0.11 4.25 -3.13
CA SER A 85 -1.10 3.65 -3.67
C SER A 85 -1.14 2.11 -3.55
N ALA A 86 0.04 1.46 -3.55
CA ALA A 86 0.15 0.01 -3.43
C ALA A 86 -0.42 -0.53 -2.10
N GLY A 87 -0.29 0.23 -1.01
CA GLY A 87 -0.85 -0.14 0.29
C GLY A 87 -2.39 -0.16 0.28
N GLY A 88 -3.01 0.81 -0.38
CA GLY A 88 -4.47 0.88 -0.54
C GLY A 88 -5.01 -0.28 -1.38
N ILE A 89 -4.30 -0.66 -2.45
CA ILE A 89 -4.67 -1.82 -3.28
C ILE A 89 -4.57 -3.12 -2.47
N MET A 90 -3.50 -3.30 -1.68
CA MET A 90 -3.38 -4.50 -0.84
C MET A 90 -4.48 -4.59 0.23
N ALA A 91 -4.86 -3.46 0.83
CA ALA A 91 -5.97 -3.43 1.79
C ALA A 91 -7.31 -3.79 1.12
N ALA A 92 -7.59 -3.23 -0.06
CA ALA A 92 -8.83 -3.48 -0.80
C ALA A 92 -8.97 -4.92 -1.33
N VAL A 93 -7.87 -5.67 -1.44
CA VAL A 93 -7.88 -7.08 -1.87
C VAL A 93 -8.01 -8.03 -0.67
N VAL A 94 -7.61 -7.61 0.52
CA VAL A 94 -7.64 -8.41 1.76
C VAL A 94 -8.96 -8.24 2.52
N SER A 95 -9.61 -7.08 2.41
CA SER A 95 -10.95 -6.81 2.95
C SER A 95 -12.05 -7.41 2.10
#